data_AF-A0A0Q7MSM5-F1
#
_entry.id   AF-A0A0Q7MSM5-F1
#
_cell.length_a   1.000
_cell.length_b   1.000
_cell.length_c   1.000
_cell.angle_alpha   90.00
_cell.angle_beta   90.00
_cell.angle_gamma   90.00
#
_symmetry.space_group_name_H-M   'P 1'
#
loop_
_entity.id
_entity.type
_entity.pdbx_description
1 polymer ?
#
loop_
_entity_poly.entity_id
_entity_poly.type
_entity_poly.pdbx_seq_one_letter_code
_entity_poly.pdbx_strand_id
1 'polypeptide(L)'
;MRKIFVRLDSNRTPRLAQLLQVGGRGGGVALKLYLALLWRCSSEPYQTSKPHRAWATLLGLEEPEGKGARRVAAALKTLEGLGLVSVRRVPAEPNVVQLLDESGDGSEYAPPSTEYARAPKGEVGDARRARNVYFKVPSKLWLEGHIQSLDAPGLAMLLILLAEQADIRPVWFSTDVFPQRYCISQKSRAAGTLRLVERNLLRVERQPLSEFPGQTSVFDRKRSRKLYNLAGAAAEGPAPEAAAETGPKPARQARPARLKTLRRPTRPPSG
;
A
#
# COMPACT_ATOMS: atom_id res chain seq x y z
N MET A 1 0.94 3.19 6.72
CA MET A 1 1.50 4.39 6.07
C MET A 1 0.35 5.21 5.50
N ARG A 2 0.35 6.54 5.69
CA ARG A 2 -0.68 7.44 5.15
C ARG A 2 -0.65 7.53 3.61
N LYS A 3 -1.81 7.69 2.97
CA LYS A 3 -1.91 7.87 1.50
C LYS A 3 -1.27 9.17 1.01
N ILE A 4 -1.18 10.20 1.86
CA ILE A 4 -0.52 11.48 1.54
C ILE A 4 0.98 11.33 1.19
N PHE A 5 1.61 10.26 1.66
CA PHE A 5 3.00 9.96 1.31
C PHE A 5 3.18 9.71 -0.19
N VAL A 6 2.20 9.05 -0.81
CA VAL A 6 2.26 8.62 -2.21
C VAL A 6 1.49 9.51 -3.17
N ARG A 7 0.40 10.13 -2.69
CA ARG A 7 -0.56 10.86 -3.53
C ARG A 7 -0.52 12.35 -3.27
N LEU A 8 -0.70 13.13 -4.34
CA LEU A 8 -0.81 14.58 -4.25
C LEU A 8 -2.00 14.95 -3.37
N ASP A 9 -1.71 15.70 -2.31
CA ASP A 9 -2.69 16.40 -1.49
C ASP A 9 -2.26 17.87 -1.43
N SER A 10 -3.23 18.78 -1.58
CA SER A 10 -3.02 20.21 -1.31
C SER A 10 -1.84 20.85 -2.08
N ASN A 11 -1.75 20.61 -3.39
CA ASN A 11 -0.73 21.15 -4.32
C ASN A 11 0.75 20.91 -3.94
N ARG A 12 1.05 20.02 -2.99
CA ARG A 12 2.43 19.68 -2.61
C ARG A 12 2.85 18.36 -3.20
N THR A 13 4.00 18.33 -3.86
CA THR A 13 4.60 17.10 -4.42
C THR A 13 4.69 15.99 -3.35
N PRO A 14 4.20 14.77 -3.61
CA PRO A 14 4.25 13.68 -2.63
C PRO A 14 5.68 13.32 -2.24
N ARG A 15 5.90 12.91 -0.99
CA ARG A 15 7.24 12.55 -0.50
C ARG A 15 7.84 11.37 -1.25
N LEU A 16 7.01 10.42 -1.69
CA LEU A 16 7.43 9.35 -2.59
C LEU A 16 8.03 9.89 -3.90
N ALA A 17 7.39 10.89 -4.51
CA ALA A 17 7.87 11.48 -5.75
C ALA A 17 9.17 12.25 -5.55
N GLN A 18 9.28 13.01 -4.46
CA GLN A 18 10.52 13.71 -4.10
C GLN A 18 11.67 12.72 -3.91
N LEU A 19 11.44 11.59 -3.24
CA LEU A 19 12.45 10.53 -3.08
C LEU A 19 12.93 9.95 -4.42
N LEU A 20 12.05 9.81 -5.40
CA LEU A 20 12.43 9.35 -6.75
C LEU A 20 13.20 10.41 -7.54
N GLN A 21 12.93 11.70 -7.30
CA GLN A 21 13.56 12.83 -8.00
C GLN A 21 14.99 13.11 -7.54
N VAL A 22 15.35 12.76 -6.29
CA VAL A 22 16.73 12.88 -5.77
C VAL A 22 17.77 12.16 -6.66
N GLY A 23 17.33 11.23 -7.52
CA GLY A 23 18.16 10.63 -8.56
C GLY A 23 19.20 9.63 -8.03
N GLY A 24 19.87 8.95 -8.97
CA GLY A 24 20.93 7.99 -8.68
C GLY A 24 20.52 6.79 -7.82
N ARG A 25 21.49 6.18 -7.13
CA ARG A 25 21.28 5.03 -6.23
C ARG A 25 20.71 5.42 -4.85
N GLY A 26 20.58 6.72 -4.55
CA GLY A 26 20.24 7.25 -3.23
C GLY A 26 18.75 7.18 -2.87
N GLY A 27 17.88 7.59 -3.79
CA GLY A 27 16.42 7.64 -3.57
C GLY A 27 15.81 6.27 -3.22
N GLY A 28 16.30 5.21 -3.85
CA GLY A 28 15.87 3.84 -3.54
C GLY A 28 16.29 3.36 -2.14
N VAL A 29 17.50 3.70 -1.69
CA VAL A 29 17.96 3.34 -0.34
C VAL A 29 17.18 4.13 0.72
N ALA A 30 16.94 5.43 0.48
CA ALA A 30 16.13 6.25 1.37
C ALA A 30 14.70 5.72 1.51
N LEU A 31 14.06 5.35 0.40
CA LEU A 31 12.71 4.77 0.44
C LEU A 31 12.67 3.44 1.23
N LYS A 32 13.62 2.52 0.97
CA LYS A 32 13.69 1.25 1.72
C LYS A 32 13.97 1.47 3.20
N LEU A 33 14.89 2.38 3.52
CA LEU A 33 15.21 2.74 4.90
C LEU A 33 13.99 3.29 5.62
N TYR A 34 13.22 4.16 4.97
CA TYR A 34 12.00 4.71 5.56
C TYR A 34 10.96 3.65 5.86
N LEU A 35 10.73 2.71 4.95
CA LEU A 35 9.85 1.56 5.20
C LEU A 35 10.37 0.70 6.36
N ALA A 36 11.68 0.50 6.45
CA ALA A 36 12.29 -0.27 7.54
C ALA A 36 12.12 0.43 8.90
N LEU A 37 12.23 1.76 8.92
CA LEU A 37 11.98 2.58 10.12
C LEU A 37 10.51 2.51 10.53
N LEU A 38 9.57 2.64 9.60
CA LEU A 38 8.13 2.49 9.89
C LEU A 38 7.79 1.10 10.44
N TRP A 39 8.43 0.05 9.92
CA TRP A 39 8.25 -1.31 10.42
C TRP A 39 8.86 -1.49 11.81
N ARG A 40 10.08 -0.98 12.04
CA ARG A 40 10.79 -1.12 13.33
C ARG A 40 10.17 -0.28 14.45
N CYS A 41 9.73 0.93 14.12
CA CYS A 41 9.20 1.92 15.04
C CYS A 41 7.66 1.94 14.95
N SER A 42 7.01 0.78 14.87
CA SER A 42 5.54 0.68 14.74
C SER A 42 4.78 0.92 16.05
N SER A 43 5.50 1.10 17.17
CA SER A 43 4.96 1.38 18.50
C SER A 43 5.73 2.51 19.16
N GLU A 44 5.14 3.12 20.18
CA GLU A 44 5.83 4.09 21.04
C GLU A 44 7.16 3.50 21.54
N PRO A 45 8.24 4.30 21.61
CA PRO A 45 8.31 5.76 21.41
C PRO A 45 8.49 6.24 19.95
N TYR A 46 8.25 5.38 18.94
CA TYR A 46 8.43 5.70 17.50
C TYR A 46 9.84 6.16 17.10
N GLN A 47 10.86 5.78 17.89
CA GLN A 47 12.27 6.08 17.65
C GLN A 47 13.16 4.84 17.76
N THR A 48 14.37 4.97 17.22
CA THR A 48 15.39 3.91 17.23
C THR A 48 16.80 4.50 17.23
N SER A 49 17.73 3.80 17.89
CA SER A 49 19.16 4.16 17.98
C SER A 49 20.06 3.08 17.37
N LYS A 50 19.63 2.45 16.26
CA LYS A 50 20.44 1.41 15.61
C LYS A 50 21.53 2.00 14.71
N PRO A 51 22.76 1.44 14.74
CA PRO A 51 23.86 1.95 13.94
C PRO A 51 23.62 1.74 12.43
N HIS A 52 24.22 2.58 11.60
CA HIS A 52 24.06 2.53 10.14
C HIS A 52 24.39 1.15 9.54
N ARG A 53 25.37 0.43 10.09
CA ARG A 53 25.73 -0.92 9.64
C ARG A 53 24.57 -1.91 9.74
N ALA A 54 23.76 -1.83 10.80
CA ALA A 54 22.63 -2.74 11.01
C ALA A 54 21.55 -2.50 9.95
N TRP A 55 21.29 -1.24 9.61
CA TRP A 55 20.39 -0.88 8.52
C TRP A 55 20.95 -1.31 7.17
N ALA A 56 22.24 -1.14 6.93
CA ALA A 56 22.87 -1.57 5.68
C ALA A 56 22.72 -3.09 5.47
N THR A 57 22.90 -3.88 6.52
CA THR A 57 22.63 -5.34 6.50
C THR A 57 21.17 -5.63 6.21
N LEU A 58 20.22 -5.01 6.92
CA LEU A 58 18.78 -5.23 6.70
C LEU A 58 18.35 -4.91 5.27
N LEU A 59 18.92 -3.85 4.70
CA LEU A 59 18.62 -3.38 3.34
C LEU A 59 19.37 -4.17 2.25
N GLY A 60 20.20 -5.16 2.62
CA GLY A 60 20.99 -5.96 1.69
C GLY A 60 22.03 -5.15 0.92
N LEU A 61 22.61 -4.12 1.57
CA LEU A 61 23.67 -3.31 0.94
C LEU A 61 25.02 -4.01 1.07
N GLU A 62 25.82 -3.95 0.00
CA GLU A 62 27.22 -4.36 0.00
C GLU A 62 28.05 -3.53 0.99
N GLU A 63 29.08 -4.16 1.56
CA GLU A 63 29.98 -3.58 2.56
C GLU A 63 29.23 -2.86 3.70
N PRO A 64 28.43 -3.56 4.53
CA PRO A 64 27.60 -2.92 5.56
C PRO A 64 28.37 -2.03 6.54
N GLU A 65 29.63 -2.36 6.81
CA GLU A 65 30.50 -1.58 7.70
C GLU A 65 31.18 -0.38 7.00
N GLY A 66 31.22 -0.39 5.66
CA GLY A 66 31.88 0.62 4.84
C GLY A 66 30.90 1.41 3.98
N LYS A 67 30.92 1.15 2.67
CA LYS A 67 30.09 1.89 1.70
C LYS A 67 28.60 1.77 1.99
N GLY A 68 28.13 0.61 2.47
CA GLY A 68 26.74 0.39 2.88
C GLY A 68 26.30 1.35 3.99
N ALA A 69 27.07 1.47 5.07
CA ALA A 69 26.79 2.42 6.14
C ALA A 69 26.79 3.87 5.65
N ARG A 70 27.72 4.25 4.75
CA ARG A 70 27.75 5.60 4.15
C ARG A 70 26.48 5.89 3.34
N ARG A 71 25.98 4.91 2.59
CA ARG A 71 24.71 5.03 1.84
C ARG A 71 23.50 5.18 2.77
N VAL A 72 23.49 4.49 3.91
CA VAL A 72 22.45 4.68 4.94
C VAL A 72 22.52 6.08 5.55
N ALA A 73 23.71 6.59 5.85
CA ALA A 73 23.88 7.94 6.37
C ALA A 73 23.35 9.00 5.37
N ALA A 74 23.68 8.84 4.09
CA ALA A 74 23.15 9.71 3.03
C ALA A 74 21.62 9.61 2.91
N ALA A 75 21.07 8.39 3.00
CA ALA A 75 19.64 8.15 3.01
C ALA A 75 18.93 8.82 4.20
N LEU A 76 19.49 8.74 5.41
CA LEU A 76 18.95 9.44 6.58
C LEU A 76 18.94 10.96 6.36
N LYS A 77 20.02 11.53 5.79
CA LYS A 77 20.06 12.96 5.45
C LYS A 77 18.95 13.34 4.46
N THR A 78 18.69 12.49 3.45
CA THR A 78 17.58 12.70 2.52
C THR A 78 16.23 12.65 3.25
N LEU A 79 16.01 11.67 4.13
CA LEU A 79 14.75 11.54 4.89
C LEU A 79 14.54 12.72 5.85
N GLU A 80 15.61 13.17 6.52
CA GLU A 80 15.62 14.35 7.40
C GLU A 80 15.26 15.61 6.59
N GLY A 81 15.89 15.82 5.43
CA GLY A 81 15.58 16.96 4.55
C GLY A 81 14.16 16.95 3.97
N LEU A 82 13.50 15.79 3.92
CA LEU A 82 12.10 15.66 3.51
C LEU A 82 11.11 15.77 4.67
N GLY A 83 11.59 15.95 5.91
CA GLY A 83 10.75 16.04 7.10
C GLY A 83 10.09 14.71 7.50
N LEU A 84 10.63 13.57 7.05
CA LEU A 84 10.08 12.24 7.34
C LEU A 84 10.64 11.64 8.64
N VAL A 85 11.82 12.13 9.05
CA VAL A 85 12.49 11.74 10.29
C VAL A 85 13.20 12.95 10.88
N SER A 86 13.42 12.96 12.20
CA SER A 86 14.43 13.82 12.82
C SER A 86 15.59 12.97 13.31
N VAL A 87 16.82 13.49 13.20
CA VAL A 87 18.03 12.75 13.60
C VAL A 87 18.76 13.52 14.68
N ARG A 88 18.67 13.04 15.93
CA ARG A 88 19.47 13.55 17.03
C ARG A 88 20.81 12.83 17.07
N ARG A 89 21.88 13.60 16.85
CA ARG A 89 23.26 13.10 16.87
C ARG A 89 23.74 13.10 18.31
N VAL A 90 24.17 11.95 18.81
CA VAL A 90 24.66 11.78 20.18
C VAL A 90 26.16 11.47 20.11
N PRO A 91 27.03 12.21 20.82
CA PRO A 91 28.46 11.92 20.84
C PRO A 91 28.74 10.49 21.30
N ALA A 92 29.62 9.78 20.60
CA ALA A 92 30.04 8.41 20.90
C ALA A 92 28.92 7.34 20.91
N GLU A 93 27.70 7.68 20.53
CA GLU A 93 26.56 6.77 20.44
C GLU A 93 25.92 6.77 19.04
N PRO A 94 25.18 5.73 18.65
CA PRO A 94 24.38 5.78 17.45
C PRO A 94 23.37 6.92 17.48
N ASN A 95 23.15 7.56 16.32
CA ASN A 95 22.12 8.57 16.17
C ASN A 95 20.74 8.04 16.58
N VAL A 96 19.98 8.87 17.28
CA VAL A 96 18.57 8.61 17.59
C VAL A 96 17.73 9.14 16.44
N VAL A 97 17.04 8.24 15.76
CA VAL A 97 16.14 8.55 14.64
C VAL A 97 14.71 8.49 15.14
N GLN A 98 14.00 9.61 15.07
CA GLN A 98 12.58 9.75 15.42
C GLN A 98 11.75 9.83 14.14
N LEU A 99 10.65 9.06 14.06
CA LEU A 99 9.70 9.19 12.96
C LEU A 99 8.91 10.51 13.07
N LEU A 100 8.65 11.13 11.92
CA LEU A 100 7.76 12.27 11.77
C LEU A 100 6.56 11.91 10.87
N ASP A 101 5.54 12.76 10.85
CA ASP A 101 4.36 12.57 10.01
C ASP A 101 4.71 12.47 8.52
N GLU A 102 4.06 11.55 7.80
CA GLU A 102 4.39 11.25 6.41
C GLU A 102 4.07 12.38 5.42
N SER A 103 3.37 13.44 5.85
CA SER A 103 3.20 14.69 5.10
C SER A 103 4.52 15.45 4.92
N GLY A 104 5.48 15.24 5.83
CA GLY A 104 6.74 15.98 5.93
C GLY A 104 6.57 17.45 6.36
N ASP A 105 5.52 17.76 7.12
CA ASP A 105 5.32 19.07 7.75
C ASP A 105 6.15 19.26 9.04
N GLY A 106 6.85 18.21 9.50
CA GLY A 106 7.67 18.23 10.70
C GLY A 106 6.93 17.87 11.98
N SER A 107 5.63 17.59 11.92
CA SER A 107 4.84 17.17 13.07
C SER A 107 5.24 15.76 13.56
N GLU A 108 4.97 15.51 14.83
CA GLU A 108 5.27 14.22 15.47
C GLU A 108 4.52 13.07 14.79
N TYR A 109 5.18 11.92 14.70
CA TYR A 109 4.53 10.74 14.18
C TYR A 109 3.49 10.19 15.16
N ALA A 110 2.25 10.08 14.68
CA ALA A 110 1.21 9.28 15.31
C ALA A 110 0.74 8.19 14.35
N PRO A 111 0.40 6.97 14.81
CA PRO A 111 -0.12 5.92 13.95
C PRO A 111 -1.40 6.37 13.24
N PRO A 112 -1.49 6.22 11.90
CA PRO A 112 -2.63 6.73 11.15
C PRO A 112 -3.94 6.03 11.52
N SER A 113 -3.90 4.76 11.91
CA SER A 113 -5.08 4.02 12.38
C SER A 113 -5.68 4.65 13.63
N THR A 114 -4.83 5.06 14.57
CA THR A 114 -5.23 5.68 15.84
C THR A 114 -5.80 7.07 15.58
N GLU A 115 -5.11 7.87 14.75
CA GLU A 115 -5.55 9.20 14.36
C GLU A 115 -6.88 9.21 13.59
N TYR A 116 -7.06 8.24 12.70
CA TYR A 116 -8.31 8.05 11.97
C TYR A 116 -9.47 7.70 12.92
N ALA A 117 -9.24 6.76 13.84
CA ALA A 117 -10.27 6.30 14.79
C ALA A 117 -10.65 7.36 15.84
N ARG A 118 -9.69 8.19 16.26
CA ARG A 118 -9.91 9.27 17.26
C ARG A 118 -10.52 10.54 16.67
N ALA A 119 -10.71 10.61 15.36
CA ALA A 119 -11.27 11.80 14.73
C ALA A 119 -12.73 12.04 15.17
N PRO A 120 -13.08 13.27 15.64
CA PRO A 120 -14.43 13.58 16.10
C PRO A 120 -15.47 13.49 14.96
N LYS A 121 -16.75 13.71 15.27
CA LYS A 121 -17.78 13.93 14.24
C LYS A 121 -17.76 15.39 13.77
N GLY A 122 -18.30 15.63 12.58
CA GLY A 122 -18.34 16.96 11.96
C GLY A 122 -17.11 17.27 11.10
N GLU A 123 -17.12 18.45 10.49
CA GLU A 123 -16.19 18.86 9.44
C GLU A 123 -14.71 18.72 9.82
N VAL A 124 -14.35 19.14 11.05
CA VAL A 124 -12.98 19.01 11.58
C VAL A 124 -12.55 17.53 11.66
N GLY A 125 -13.47 16.66 12.06
CA GLY A 125 -13.23 15.23 12.12
C GLY A 125 -13.14 14.58 10.75
N ASP A 126 -13.93 15.03 9.78
CA ASP A 126 -13.87 14.56 8.40
C ASP A 126 -12.55 14.94 7.73
N ALA A 127 -12.07 16.18 7.94
CA ALA A 127 -10.74 16.60 7.49
C ALA A 127 -9.63 15.75 8.12
N ARG A 128 -9.72 15.46 9.43
CA ARG A 128 -8.76 14.57 10.12
C ARG A 128 -8.81 13.14 9.58
N ARG A 129 -9.99 12.59 9.31
CA ARG A 129 -10.13 11.25 8.68
C ARG A 129 -9.51 11.24 7.28
N ALA A 130 -9.79 12.25 6.46
CA ALA A 130 -9.25 12.36 5.11
C ALA A 130 -7.71 12.39 5.10
N ARG A 131 -7.09 13.19 5.96
CA ARG A 131 -5.62 13.26 6.13
C ARG A 131 -5.02 11.92 6.57
N ASN A 132 -5.73 11.17 7.40
CA ASN A 132 -5.24 9.93 8.01
C ASN A 132 -5.66 8.66 7.28
N VAL A 133 -6.20 8.76 6.05
CA VAL A 133 -6.42 7.56 5.21
C VAL A 133 -5.07 6.89 4.96
N TYR A 134 -5.01 5.57 5.16
CA TYR A 134 -3.78 4.81 5.14
C TYR A 134 -3.93 3.49 4.42
N PHE A 135 -2.79 2.86 4.12
CA PHE A 135 -2.68 1.52 3.60
C PHE A 135 -1.60 0.75 4.38
N LYS A 136 -1.63 -0.57 4.29
CA LYS A 136 -0.65 -1.45 4.93
C LYS A 136 0.35 -1.92 3.88
N VAL A 137 1.57 -2.15 4.35
CA VAL A 137 2.61 -2.82 3.57
C VAL A 137 2.69 -4.24 4.11
N PRO A 138 2.32 -5.28 3.33
CA PRO A 138 2.39 -6.66 3.79
C PRO A 138 3.77 -7.04 4.34
N SER A 139 3.81 -7.64 5.53
CA SER A 139 5.08 -8.06 6.17
C SER A 139 5.83 -9.11 5.35
N LYS A 140 5.11 -9.93 4.57
CA LYS A 140 5.69 -10.92 3.64
C LYS A 140 6.68 -10.30 2.66
N LEU A 141 6.47 -9.05 2.24
CA LEU A 141 7.39 -8.34 1.34
C LEU A 141 8.79 -8.15 1.95
N TRP A 142 8.87 -8.02 3.28
CA TRP A 142 10.14 -7.96 4.00
C TRP A 142 10.74 -9.35 4.21
N LEU A 143 9.92 -10.30 4.65
CA LEU A 143 10.36 -11.65 5.01
C LEU A 143 10.89 -12.42 3.80
N GLU A 144 10.32 -12.19 2.62
CA GLU A 144 10.71 -12.85 1.36
C GLU A 144 11.73 -12.04 0.55
N GLY A 145 12.27 -10.93 1.08
CA GLY A 145 13.33 -10.16 0.42
C GLY A 145 12.88 -9.25 -0.74
N HIS A 146 11.57 -9.09 -0.97
CA HIS A 146 11.05 -8.28 -2.08
C HIS A 146 11.43 -6.81 -1.94
N ILE A 147 11.33 -6.23 -0.73
CA ILE A 147 11.69 -4.82 -0.50
C ILE A 147 13.18 -4.58 -0.78
N GLN A 148 14.04 -5.51 -0.40
CA GLN A 148 15.49 -5.42 -0.61
C GLN A 148 15.83 -5.51 -2.10
N SER A 149 15.15 -6.38 -2.85
CA SER A 149 15.47 -6.60 -4.27
C SER A 149 14.88 -5.56 -5.22
N LEU A 150 13.74 -4.94 -4.88
CA LEU A 150 13.09 -3.94 -5.74
C LEU A 150 13.97 -2.69 -5.93
N ASP A 151 13.94 -2.14 -7.14
CA ASP A 151 14.52 -0.83 -7.42
C ASP A 151 13.56 0.29 -6.99
N ALA A 152 14.00 1.55 -7.06
CA ALA A 152 13.18 2.68 -6.61
C ALA A 152 11.84 2.78 -7.38
N PRO A 153 11.81 2.67 -8.73
CA PRO A 153 10.54 2.67 -9.47
C PRO A 153 9.62 1.51 -9.11
N GLY A 154 10.16 0.29 -8.94
CA GLY A 154 9.38 -0.88 -8.53
C GLY A 154 8.76 -0.70 -7.15
N LEU A 155 9.55 -0.22 -6.19
CA LEU A 155 9.07 0.05 -4.83
C LEU A 155 8.02 1.18 -4.80
N ALA A 156 8.21 2.23 -5.60
CA ALA A 156 7.23 3.31 -5.70
C ALA A 156 5.90 2.83 -6.30
N MET A 157 5.95 2.06 -7.38
CA MET A 157 4.74 1.49 -7.98
C MET A 157 4.02 0.53 -7.02
N LEU A 158 4.76 -0.25 -6.23
CA LEU A 158 4.18 -1.13 -5.21
C LEU A 158 3.39 -0.32 -4.18
N LEU A 159 3.97 0.75 -3.64
CA LEU A 159 3.31 1.60 -2.65
C LEU A 159 2.08 2.30 -3.22
N ILE A 160 2.14 2.76 -4.47
CA ILE A 160 0.99 3.37 -5.16
C ILE A 160 -0.14 2.36 -5.31
N LEU A 161 0.17 1.14 -5.76
CA LEU A 161 -0.85 0.11 -5.95
C LEU A 161 -1.47 -0.33 -4.62
N LEU A 162 -0.69 -0.50 -3.57
CA LEU A 162 -1.19 -0.77 -2.22
C LEU A 162 -2.12 0.35 -1.72
N ALA A 163 -1.77 1.61 -1.98
CA ALA A 163 -2.59 2.75 -1.61
C ALA A 163 -3.93 2.81 -2.37
N GLU A 164 -3.96 2.38 -3.63
CA GLU A 164 -5.18 2.41 -4.45
C GLU A 164 -6.07 1.19 -4.23
N GLN A 165 -5.48 0.02 -3.96
CA GLN A 165 -6.22 -1.22 -3.73
C GLN A 165 -7.00 -1.22 -2.40
N ALA A 166 -6.62 -0.36 -1.46
CA ALA A 166 -7.38 -0.12 -0.23
C ALA A 166 -8.86 0.27 -0.48
N ASP A 167 -9.23 0.69 -1.70
CA ASP A 167 -10.57 1.17 -2.04
C ASP A 167 -11.47 0.12 -2.76
N ILE A 168 -11.18 -1.20 -2.65
CA ILE A 168 -11.96 -2.39 -3.15
C ILE A 168 -12.20 -2.42 -4.69
N ARG A 169 -11.92 -1.34 -5.41
CA ARG A 169 -12.13 -1.23 -6.86
C ARG A 169 -10.93 -1.76 -7.66
N PRO A 170 -11.16 -2.29 -8.88
CA PRO A 170 -10.07 -2.61 -9.79
C PRO A 170 -9.18 -1.40 -10.02
N VAL A 171 -7.88 -1.54 -9.77
CA VAL A 171 -6.94 -0.42 -9.90
C VAL A 171 -6.59 -0.25 -11.37
N TRP A 172 -6.83 0.94 -11.90
CA TRP A 172 -6.40 1.34 -13.23
C TRP A 172 -6.04 2.82 -13.23
N PHE A 173 -5.08 3.19 -14.08
CA PHE A 173 -4.63 4.56 -14.19
C PHE A 173 -4.71 5.03 -15.63
N SER A 174 -5.40 6.14 -15.86
CA SER A 174 -5.22 6.93 -17.08
C SER A 174 -3.74 7.33 -17.22
N THR A 175 -3.24 7.35 -18.46
CA THR A 175 -1.87 7.77 -18.77
C THR A 175 -1.62 9.23 -18.42
N ASP A 176 -2.65 10.06 -18.50
CA ASP A 176 -2.54 11.52 -18.37
C ASP A 176 -2.78 11.95 -16.91
N VAL A 177 -3.65 11.24 -16.21
CA VAL A 177 -3.97 11.52 -14.80
C VAL A 177 -2.86 11.02 -13.86
N PHE A 178 -2.13 9.97 -14.23
CA PHE A 178 -1.13 9.38 -13.33
C PHE A 178 -0.02 10.37 -12.93
N PRO A 179 0.66 11.07 -13.87
CA PRO A 179 1.68 12.04 -13.50
C PRO A 179 1.13 13.20 -12.68
N GLN A 180 -0.11 13.61 -12.93
CA GLN A 180 -0.77 14.68 -12.16
C GLN A 180 -1.06 14.24 -10.72
N ARG A 181 -1.43 12.98 -10.50
CA ARG A 181 -1.81 12.45 -9.18
C ARG A 181 -0.62 12.07 -8.30
N TYR A 182 0.47 11.57 -8.90
CA TYR A 182 1.61 11.03 -8.15
C TYR A 182 2.91 11.79 -8.39
N CYS A 183 2.96 12.76 -9.31
CA CYS A 183 4.18 13.47 -9.69
C CYS A 183 5.33 12.53 -10.14
N ILE A 184 4.97 11.38 -10.73
CA ILE A 184 5.91 10.37 -11.22
C ILE A 184 5.79 10.26 -12.73
N SER A 185 6.95 10.21 -13.41
CA SER A 185 7.00 10.12 -14.87
C SER A 185 6.40 8.81 -15.39
N GLN A 186 5.88 8.84 -16.61
CA GLN A 186 5.38 7.64 -17.30
C GLN A 186 6.48 6.58 -17.46
N LYS A 187 7.73 6.99 -17.68
CA LYS A 187 8.90 6.11 -17.75
C LYS A 187 9.12 5.36 -16.44
N SER A 188 9.09 6.06 -15.30
CA SER A 188 9.24 5.45 -13.97
C SER A 188 8.07 4.52 -13.65
N ARG A 189 6.83 4.89 -14.02
CA ARG A 189 5.66 4.01 -13.91
C ARG A 189 5.85 2.71 -14.71
N ALA A 190 6.26 2.83 -15.97
CA ALA A 190 6.45 1.67 -16.85
C ALA A 190 7.54 0.74 -16.32
N ALA A 191 8.69 1.29 -15.93
CA ALA A 191 9.77 0.53 -15.32
C ALA A 191 9.32 -0.16 -14.02
N GLY A 192 8.67 0.56 -13.11
CA GLY A 192 8.17 -0.01 -11.86
C GLY A 192 7.13 -1.11 -12.08
N THR A 193 6.21 -0.92 -13.04
CA THR A 193 5.22 -1.94 -13.42
C THR A 193 5.92 -3.22 -13.91
N LEU A 194 6.89 -3.09 -14.81
CA LEU A 194 7.65 -4.22 -15.33
C LEU A 194 8.35 -4.99 -14.20
N ARG A 195 9.01 -4.27 -13.28
CA ARG A 195 9.73 -4.86 -12.14
C ARG A 195 8.85 -5.64 -11.18
N LEU A 196 7.59 -5.23 -11.03
CA LEU A 196 6.62 -5.96 -10.19
C LEU A 196 6.07 -7.19 -10.90
N VAL A 197 5.85 -7.13 -12.23
CA VAL A 197 5.45 -8.28 -13.04
C VAL A 197 6.54 -9.35 -13.04
N GLU A 198 7.80 -8.96 -13.30
CA GLU A 198 8.96 -9.85 -13.30
C GLU A 198 9.14 -10.61 -11.97
N ARG A 199 8.69 -10.01 -10.85
CA ARG A 199 8.76 -10.61 -9.51
C ARG A 199 7.48 -11.30 -9.06
N ASN A 200 6.49 -11.45 -9.95
CA ASN A 200 5.19 -12.03 -9.63
C ASN A 200 4.43 -11.30 -8.49
N LEU A 201 4.71 -10.01 -8.29
CA LEU A 201 4.03 -9.15 -7.32
C LEU A 201 2.83 -8.40 -7.93
N LEU A 202 2.69 -8.46 -9.25
CA LEU A 202 1.67 -7.75 -10.01
C LEU A 202 1.24 -8.57 -11.23
N ARG A 203 -0.07 -8.68 -11.43
CA ARG A 203 -0.68 -9.12 -12.69
C ARG A 203 -1.31 -7.92 -13.38
N VAL A 204 -1.13 -7.84 -14.69
CA VAL A 204 -1.69 -6.77 -15.52
C VAL A 204 -2.61 -7.37 -16.56
N GLU A 205 -3.90 -7.03 -16.47
CA GLU A 205 -4.92 -7.52 -17.38
C GLU A 205 -5.39 -6.40 -18.32
N ARG A 206 -5.75 -6.78 -19.55
CA ARG A 206 -6.33 -5.85 -20.52
C ARG A 206 -7.84 -5.97 -20.48
N GLN A 207 -8.52 -4.91 -20.07
CA GLN A 207 -9.98 -4.85 -20.11
C GLN A 207 -10.43 -3.97 -21.28
N PRO A 208 -11.24 -4.51 -22.23
CA PRO A 208 -11.90 -3.67 -23.22
C PRO A 208 -12.86 -2.73 -22.51
N LEU A 209 -12.90 -1.46 -22.94
CA LEU A 209 -13.94 -0.54 -22.51
C LEU A 209 -15.18 -0.84 -23.34
N SER A 210 -16.32 -1.01 -22.68
CA SER A 210 -17.60 -1.23 -23.37
C SER A 210 -17.85 -0.09 -24.36
N GLU A 211 -18.29 -0.46 -25.56
CA GLU A 211 -18.67 0.46 -26.62
C GLU A 211 -19.78 1.39 -26.09
N PHE A 212 -19.61 2.70 -26.26
CA PHE A 212 -20.66 3.67 -25.92
C PHE A 212 -21.84 3.48 -26.90
N PRO A 213 -23.08 3.81 -26.50
CA PRO A 213 -24.21 3.83 -27.43
C PRO A 213 -23.88 4.74 -28.62
N GLY A 214 -23.73 4.17 -29.82
CA GLY A 214 -23.36 4.88 -31.05
C GLY A 214 -22.02 4.50 -31.70
N GLN A 215 -21.18 3.67 -31.05
CA GLN A 215 -20.05 3.00 -31.71
C GLN A 215 -20.50 1.61 -32.19
N THR A 216 -20.91 1.52 -33.46
CA THR A 216 -21.42 0.28 -34.07
C THR A 216 -20.53 -0.20 -35.22
N SER A 217 -19.36 0.40 -35.44
CA SER A 217 -18.48 0.05 -36.56
C SER A 217 -17.42 -0.96 -36.15
N VAL A 218 -17.31 -2.06 -36.92
CA VAL A 218 -16.24 -3.06 -36.80
C VAL A 218 -14.83 -2.45 -36.97
N PHE A 219 -14.75 -1.28 -37.61
CA PHE A 219 -13.52 -0.53 -37.83
C PHE A 219 -13.14 0.42 -36.69
N ASP A 220 -14.00 0.58 -35.68
CA ASP A 220 -13.71 1.47 -34.56
C ASP A 220 -12.58 0.91 -33.68
N ARG A 221 -11.66 1.80 -33.30
CA ARG A 221 -10.52 1.43 -32.46
C ARG A 221 -11.02 1.03 -31.06
N LYS A 222 -11.11 -0.27 -30.80
CA LYS A 222 -11.47 -0.83 -29.48
C LYS A 222 -10.54 -0.29 -28.40
N ARG A 223 -11.06 0.63 -27.59
CA ARG A 223 -10.32 1.21 -26.46
C ARG A 223 -10.20 0.14 -25.37
N SER A 224 -9.03 0.05 -24.77
CA SER A 224 -8.78 -0.87 -23.66
C SER A 224 -8.00 -0.18 -22.56
N ARG A 225 -8.27 -0.55 -21.32
CA ARG A 225 -7.50 -0.12 -20.16
C ARG A 225 -6.71 -1.30 -19.58
N LYS A 226 -5.63 -0.97 -18.86
CA LYS A 226 -4.87 -1.94 -18.06
C LYS A 226 -5.40 -1.95 -16.64
N LEU A 227 -5.82 -3.11 -16.16
CA LEU A 227 -6.14 -3.38 -14.77
C LEU A 227 -4.89 -3.91 -14.07
N TYR A 228 -4.65 -3.44 -12.86
CA TYR A 228 -3.50 -3.76 -12.04
C TYR A 228 -3.96 -4.52 -10.79
N ASN A 229 -3.54 -5.78 -10.67
CA ASN A 229 -3.92 -6.66 -9.57
C ASN A 229 -2.66 -7.08 -8.81
N LEU A 230 -2.50 -6.68 -7.54
CA LEU A 230 -1.40 -7.17 -6.72
C LEU A 230 -1.51 -8.69 -6.55
N ALA A 231 -0.35 -9.36 -6.57
CA ALA A 231 -0.24 -10.81 -6.53
C ALA A 231 0.86 -11.26 -5.57
N GLY A 232 0.88 -12.56 -5.27
CA GLY A 232 1.91 -13.17 -4.42
C GLY A 232 2.01 -12.49 -3.06
N ALA A 233 3.24 -12.15 -2.64
CA ALA A 233 3.51 -11.49 -1.37
C ALA A 233 2.91 -10.09 -1.21
N ALA A 234 2.49 -9.45 -2.31
CA ALA A 234 1.89 -8.13 -2.30
C ALA A 234 0.35 -8.15 -2.15
N ALA A 235 -0.30 -9.31 -2.29
CA ALA A 235 -1.74 -9.42 -2.10
C ALA A 235 -2.10 -9.39 -0.60
N GLU A 236 -3.05 -8.54 -0.19
CA GLU A 236 -3.64 -8.57 1.15
C GLU A 236 -4.75 -9.63 1.21
N GLY A 237 -4.60 -10.66 2.06
CA GLY A 237 -5.60 -11.75 2.24
C GLY A 237 -5.32 -13.00 1.40
N PRO A 238 -5.94 -14.17 1.69
CA PRO A 238 -5.50 -15.45 1.15
C PRO A 238 -5.57 -15.43 -0.38
N ALA A 239 -4.64 -16.15 -1.02
CA ALA A 239 -4.61 -16.35 -2.46
C ALA A 239 -6.03 -16.58 -3.00
N PRO A 240 -6.41 -16.02 -4.16
CA PRO A 240 -7.71 -16.32 -4.74
C PRO A 240 -7.82 -17.84 -4.83
N GLU A 241 -8.74 -18.37 -4.03
CA GLU A 241 -9.14 -19.76 -4.06
C GLU A 241 -9.43 -20.08 -5.52
N ALA A 242 -8.83 -21.16 -5.99
CA ALA A 242 -8.90 -21.63 -7.36
C ALA A 242 -10.35 -21.52 -7.87
N ALA A 243 -10.47 -21.14 -9.14
CA ALA A 243 -11.70 -21.22 -9.91
C ALA A 243 -12.47 -22.49 -9.50
N ALA A 244 -13.53 -22.31 -8.72
CA ALA A 244 -14.46 -23.36 -8.41
C ALA A 244 -15.09 -23.75 -9.74
N GLU A 245 -14.66 -24.91 -10.23
CA GLU A 245 -15.28 -25.64 -11.31
C GLU A 245 -16.80 -25.65 -11.07
N THR A 246 -17.54 -24.97 -11.93
CA THR A 246 -18.98 -25.09 -12.02
C THR A 246 -19.31 -26.47 -12.61
N GLY A 247 -19.25 -27.50 -11.76
CA GLY A 247 -19.92 -28.78 -12.00
C GLY A 247 -21.40 -28.68 -11.59
N PRO A 248 -22.33 -29.35 -12.31
CA PRO A 248 -23.76 -29.18 -12.10
C PRO A 248 -24.21 -29.81 -10.77
N LYS A 249 -25.00 -29.03 -10.03
CA LYS A 249 -25.63 -29.40 -8.75
C LYS A 249 -26.60 -30.58 -8.95
N PRO A 250 -26.49 -31.71 -8.21
CA PRO A 250 -27.46 -32.79 -8.33
C PRO A 250 -28.78 -32.43 -7.63
N ALA A 251 -29.88 -32.86 -8.26
CA ALA A 251 -31.26 -32.61 -7.87
C ALA A 251 -31.58 -33.16 -6.48
N ARG A 252 -32.20 -32.31 -5.64
CA ARG A 252 -32.69 -32.67 -4.31
C ARG A 252 -33.95 -33.53 -4.47
N GLN A 253 -33.83 -34.83 -4.24
CA GLN A 253 -34.96 -35.76 -4.22
C GLN A 253 -35.90 -35.45 -3.06
N ALA A 254 -37.19 -35.34 -3.40
CA ALA A 254 -38.31 -35.24 -2.48
C ALA A 254 -38.64 -36.60 -1.86
N ARG A 255 -39.07 -36.63 -0.60
CA ARG A 255 -39.81 -37.74 0.03
C ARG A 255 -40.45 -37.29 1.36
N PRO A 256 -41.50 -37.97 1.87
CA PRO A 256 -42.88 -37.52 1.69
C PRO A 256 -43.63 -37.27 3.01
N ALA A 257 -44.81 -36.65 2.89
CA ALA A 257 -45.76 -36.41 3.98
C ALA A 257 -46.52 -37.68 4.40
N ARG A 258 -46.89 -37.76 5.70
CA ARG A 258 -48.09 -38.40 6.30
C ARG A 258 -47.92 -38.42 7.83
N LEU A 259 -48.94 -38.36 8.69
CA LEU A 259 -50.36 -38.00 8.62
C LEU A 259 -50.80 -37.76 10.09
N LYS A 260 -51.90 -37.02 10.24
CA LYS A 260 -52.56 -36.54 11.47
C LYS A 260 -53.08 -37.62 12.42
N THR A 261 -53.20 -37.23 13.69
CA THR A 261 -54.30 -37.54 14.63
C THR A 261 -54.21 -36.54 15.80
N LEU A 262 -55.23 -36.06 16.51
CA LEU A 262 -56.66 -35.75 16.32
C LEU A 262 -57.16 -35.29 17.72
N ARG A 263 -57.83 -34.12 17.82
CA ARG A 263 -58.82 -33.69 18.88
C ARG A 263 -58.33 -33.47 20.34
N ARG A 264 -58.38 -32.24 20.91
CA ARG A 264 -59.52 -31.39 21.43
C ARG A 264 -59.98 -31.79 22.86
N PRO A 265 -60.70 -30.94 23.66
CA PRO A 265 -60.62 -29.49 23.99
C PRO A 265 -60.89 -29.14 25.50
N THR A 266 -61.04 -27.83 25.84
CA THR A 266 -61.71 -27.19 27.03
C THR A 266 -60.92 -27.09 28.36
N ARG A 267 -60.97 -26.06 29.23
CA ARG A 267 -61.74 -24.80 29.43
C ARG A 267 -60.96 -23.87 30.43
N PRO A 268 -61.17 -22.53 30.47
CA PRO A 268 -60.62 -21.59 31.50
C PRO A 268 -61.68 -21.27 32.60
N PRO A 269 -61.58 -20.22 33.48
CA PRO A 269 -60.47 -19.43 34.08
C PRO A 269 -60.55 -19.34 35.64
N SER A 270 -59.60 -18.65 36.29
CA SER A 270 -59.78 -18.03 37.62
C SER A 270 -58.72 -16.94 37.87
N GLY A 271 -59.17 -15.70 38.16
CA GLY A 271 -58.34 -14.56 38.54
C GLY A 271 -58.65 -13.30 37.73
#